data_AF-A0A1S7LLL3-F1
#
_entry.id   AF-A0A1S7LLL3-F1
#
_cell.length_a   1.000
_cell.length_b   1.000
_cell.length_c   1.000
_cell.angle_alpha   90.00
_cell.angle_beta   90.00
_cell.angle_gamma   90.00
#
_symmetry.space_group_name_H-M   'P 1'
#
loop_
_entity.id
_entity.type
_entity.pdbx_description
1 polymer ?
#
loop_
_entity_poly.entity_id
_entity_poly.type
_entity_poly.pdbx_seq_one_letter_code
_entity_poly.pdbx_strand_id
1 'polypeptide(L)'
;MSRKSGKSRKGPAKRSGRQKARELTLQALYGCEVAGDTAEQAIAHMADDPHAEGVDMDYFATLTLGIYTQREKLDEWILRAKANWPLDRVSIVDRNILRLGIFELLEQIDVPERVVFNESIELSKRYGGEESSRFVNGVMDKVAQVIQDEKAAPLRQWEER
;
A
#
# COMPACT_ATOMS: atom_id res chain seq x y z
N MET A 1 1.49 34.13 -38.99
CA MET A 1 1.34 34.69 -37.62
C MET A 1 1.00 33.55 -36.68
N SER A 2 1.92 33.23 -35.77
CA SER A 2 1.90 32.07 -34.86
C SER A 2 0.89 32.28 -33.72
N ARG A 3 -0.09 31.38 -33.57
CA ARG A 3 -0.94 31.30 -32.36
C ARG A 3 -0.30 30.31 -31.39
N LYS A 4 0.46 30.81 -30.41
CA LYS A 4 0.87 30.03 -29.24
C LYS A 4 -0.33 29.93 -28.29
N SER A 5 -0.99 28.77 -28.22
CA SER A 5 -1.94 28.49 -27.14
C SER A 5 -1.16 28.25 -25.85
N GLY A 6 -1.35 29.10 -24.86
CA GLY A 6 -0.83 28.90 -23.52
C GLY A 6 -1.46 27.65 -22.89
N LYS A 7 -0.64 26.65 -22.56
CA LYS A 7 -1.06 25.56 -21.65
C LYS A 7 -1.25 26.16 -20.26
N SER A 8 -2.49 26.21 -19.81
CA SER A 8 -2.83 26.48 -18.40
C SER A 8 -2.14 25.43 -17.51
N ARG A 9 -1.30 25.89 -16.58
CA ARG A 9 -0.73 25.06 -15.52
C ARG A 9 -1.85 24.76 -14.52
N LYS A 10 -2.36 23.52 -14.52
CA LYS A 10 -3.27 23.02 -13.48
C LYS A 10 -2.52 23.02 -12.14
N GLY A 11 -3.11 23.63 -11.10
CA GLY A 11 -2.64 23.50 -9.72
C GLY A 11 -2.72 22.06 -9.23
N PRO A 12 -2.20 21.74 -8.02
CA PRO A 12 -2.18 20.38 -7.52
C PRO A 12 -3.61 19.83 -7.46
N ALA A 13 -3.85 18.67 -8.07
CA ALA A 13 -5.16 18.03 -8.09
C ALA A 13 -5.62 17.71 -6.65
N LYS A 14 -6.91 17.93 -6.36
CA LYS A 14 -7.52 17.50 -5.08
C LYS A 14 -7.31 15.99 -4.93
N ARG A 15 -6.71 15.56 -3.81
CA ARG A 15 -6.47 14.14 -3.52
C ARG A 15 -7.79 13.37 -3.59
N SER A 16 -7.78 12.21 -4.27
CA SER A 16 -8.98 11.36 -4.38
C SER A 16 -9.35 10.78 -3.01
N GLY A 17 -10.62 10.36 -2.84
CA GLY A 17 -11.06 9.73 -1.60
C GLY A 17 -10.23 8.48 -1.25
N ARG A 18 -9.86 7.68 -2.25
CA ARG A 18 -8.97 6.52 -2.10
C ARG A 18 -7.55 6.90 -1.70
N GLN A 19 -6.99 7.99 -2.23
CA GLN A 19 -5.67 8.46 -1.82
C GLN A 19 -5.67 8.85 -0.33
N LYS A 20 -6.69 9.59 0.12
CA LYS A 20 -6.84 9.91 1.54
C LYS A 20 -7.06 8.67 2.41
N ALA A 21 -7.85 7.70 1.92
CA ALA A 21 -8.07 6.44 2.62
C ALA A 21 -6.78 5.64 2.85
N ARG A 22 -5.86 5.60 1.87
CA ARG A 22 -4.54 4.97 2.06
C ARG A 22 -3.70 5.66 3.12
N GLU A 23 -3.71 7.00 3.13
CA GLU A 23 -2.99 7.78 4.15
C GLU A 23 -3.53 7.50 5.56
N LEU A 24 -4.85 7.49 5.72
CA LEU A 24 -5.48 7.15 7.00
C LEU A 24 -5.23 5.70 7.40
N THR A 25 -5.22 4.77 6.44
CA THR A 25 -4.86 3.37 6.67
C THR A 25 -3.46 3.27 7.25
N LEU A 26 -2.49 3.98 6.67
CA LEU A 26 -1.11 4.00 7.16
C LEU A 26 -1.02 4.53 8.60
N GLN A 27 -1.77 5.58 8.92
CA GLN A 27 -1.83 6.15 10.27
C GLN A 27 -2.47 5.17 11.27
N ALA A 28 -3.59 4.56 10.90
CA ALA A 28 -4.28 3.57 11.72
C ALA A 28 -3.38 2.37 12.03
N LEU A 29 -2.73 1.78 11.02
CA LEU A 29 -1.82 0.65 11.20
C LEU A 29 -0.59 1.01 12.04
N TYR A 30 -0.05 2.22 11.90
CA TYR A 30 1.00 2.71 12.78
C TYR A 30 0.52 2.79 14.24
N GLY A 31 -0.68 3.33 14.47
CA GLY A 31 -1.30 3.37 15.79
C GLY A 31 -1.47 1.98 16.40
N CYS A 32 -1.97 1.02 15.62
CA CYS A 32 -2.09 -0.37 16.05
C CYS A 32 -0.75 -0.97 16.51
N GLU A 33 0.36 -0.68 15.81
CA GLU A 33 1.67 -1.23 16.17
C GLU A 33 2.35 -0.52 17.35
N VAL A 34 2.12 0.78 17.51
CA VAL A 34 2.80 1.59 18.53
C VAL A 34 1.99 1.70 19.82
N ALA A 35 0.68 1.90 19.71
CA ALA A 35 -0.23 2.04 20.84
C ALA A 35 -0.90 0.71 21.24
N GLY A 36 -0.89 -0.30 20.37
CA GLY A 36 -1.51 -1.60 20.62
C GLY A 36 -3.02 -1.64 20.33
N ASP A 37 -3.57 -0.62 19.67
CA ASP A 37 -4.98 -0.57 19.27
C ASP A 37 -5.33 -1.72 18.31
N THR A 38 -6.56 -2.21 18.40
CA THR A 38 -7.11 -3.11 17.36
C THR A 38 -7.49 -2.31 16.11
N ALA A 39 -7.64 -3.01 14.97
CA ALA A 39 -8.10 -2.37 13.74
C ALA A 39 -9.47 -1.70 13.91
N GLU A 40 -10.39 -2.34 14.64
CA GLU A 40 -11.73 -1.82 14.90
C GLU A 40 -11.69 -0.53 15.72
N GLN A 41 -10.81 -0.47 16.73
CA GLN A 41 -10.60 0.75 17.51
C GLN A 41 -10.05 1.87 16.64
N ALA A 42 -9.03 1.59 15.82
CA ALA A 42 -8.44 2.58 14.92
C ALA A 42 -9.44 3.09 13.87
N ILE A 43 -10.31 2.21 13.35
CA ILE A 43 -11.38 2.59 12.42
C ILE A 43 -12.44 3.45 13.14
N ALA A 44 -12.86 3.05 14.34
CA ALA A 44 -13.85 3.78 15.13
C ALA A 44 -13.36 5.19 15.49
N HIS A 45 -12.09 5.34 15.88
CA HIS A 45 -11.49 6.65 16.17
C HIS A 45 -11.57 7.62 14.98
N MET A 46 -11.52 7.09 13.75
CA MET A 46 -11.56 7.90 12.53
C MET A 46 -12.98 8.21 12.06
N ALA A 47 -13.98 7.40 12.44
CA ALA A 47 -15.38 7.65 12.09
C ALA A 47 -15.91 8.98 12.67
N ASP A 48 -15.35 9.41 13.81
CA ASP A 48 -15.70 10.65 14.49
C ASP A 48 -14.73 11.81 14.19
N ASP A 49 -13.71 11.61 13.33
CA ASP A 49 -12.71 12.64 13.02
C ASP A 49 -13.24 13.63 11.97
N PRO A 50 -13.34 14.94 12.28
CA PRO A 50 -13.70 15.98 11.31
C PRO A 50 -12.77 16.04 10.08
N HIS A 51 -11.55 15.51 10.19
CA HIS A 51 -10.56 15.46 9.12
C HIS A 51 -10.81 14.31 8.12
N ALA A 52 -11.78 13.43 8.40
CA ALA A 52 -12.21 12.37 7.49
C ALA A 52 -13.01 12.90 6.27
N GLU A 53 -13.22 14.21 6.14
CA GLU A 53 -13.99 14.79 5.04
C GLU A 53 -13.42 14.39 3.66
N GLY A 54 -14.27 13.76 2.85
CA GLY A 54 -13.94 13.33 1.49
C GLY A 54 -12.98 12.15 1.41
N VAL A 55 -12.80 11.42 2.51
CA VAL A 55 -12.18 10.08 2.54
C VAL A 55 -13.19 9.06 2.02
N ASP A 56 -12.70 8.07 1.28
CA ASP A 56 -13.45 6.85 1.01
C ASP A 56 -13.38 5.94 2.25
N MET A 57 -14.36 6.08 3.15
CA MET A 57 -14.34 5.43 4.47
C MET A 57 -14.50 3.91 4.38
N ASP A 58 -15.27 3.43 3.41
CA ASP A 58 -15.42 1.99 3.15
C ASP A 58 -14.09 1.39 2.68
N TYR A 59 -13.38 2.10 1.80
CA TYR A 59 -12.06 1.68 1.36
C TYR A 59 -11.04 1.70 2.50
N PHE A 60 -11.05 2.75 3.32
CA PHE A 60 -10.20 2.85 4.51
C PHE A 60 -10.44 1.69 5.50
N ALA A 61 -11.70 1.37 5.80
CA ALA A 61 -12.05 0.28 6.69
C ALA A 61 -11.61 -1.08 6.10
N THR A 62 -11.84 -1.29 4.81
CA THR A 62 -11.44 -2.50 4.07
C THR A 62 -9.93 -2.71 4.14
N LEU A 63 -9.14 -1.67 3.84
CA LEU A 63 -7.69 -1.76 3.89
C LEU A 63 -7.19 -2.00 5.32
N THR A 64 -7.65 -1.19 6.29
CA THR A 64 -7.17 -1.27 7.68
C THR A 64 -7.42 -2.65 8.28
N LEU A 65 -8.66 -3.15 8.18
CA LEU A 65 -9.02 -4.45 8.74
C LEU A 65 -8.33 -5.59 7.99
N GLY A 66 -8.32 -5.54 6.66
CA GLY A 66 -7.69 -6.58 5.83
C GLY A 66 -6.20 -6.70 6.06
N ILE A 67 -5.48 -5.57 6.14
CA ILE A 67 -4.04 -5.56 6.40
C ILE A 67 -3.75 -6.01 7.83
N TYR A 68 -4.48 -5.51 8.83
CA TYR A 68 -4.24 -5.88 10.23
C TYR A 68 -4.42 -7.38 10.48
N THR A 69 -5.48 -7.96 9.91
CA THR A 69 -5.80 -9.40 10.04
C THR A 69 -4.85 -10.31 9.28
N GLN A 70 -4.29 -9.83 8.17
CA GLN A 70 -3.39 -10.61 7.30
C GLN A 70 -1.92 -10.23 7.42
N ARG A 71 -1.54 -9.39 8.39
CA ARG A 71 -0.20 -8.80 8.50
C ARG A 71 0.94 -9.81 8.44
N GLU A 72 0.78 -10.97 9.07
CA GLU A 72 1.79 -12.04 9.10
C GLU A 72 1.97 -12.66 7.71
N LYS A 73 0.87 -12.90 6.98
CA LYS A 73 0.93 -13.37 5.59
C LYS A 73 1.54 -12.33 4.66
N LEU A 74 1.19 -11.05 4.85
CA LEU A 74 1.77 -9.95 4.07
C LEU A 74 3.29 -9.81 4.33
N ASP A 75 3.72 -10.03 5.58
CA ASP A 75 5.14 -10.07 5.95
C ASP A 75 5.90 -11.20 5.26
N GLU A 76 5.29 -12.37 5.06
CA GLU A 76 5.89 -13.46 4.28
C GLU A 76 6.19 -13.04 2.83
N TRP A 77 5.29 -12.28 2.19
CA TRP A 77 5.53 -11.76 0.83
C TRP A 77 6.74 -10.82 0.79
N ILE A 78 6.88 -9.95 1.79
CA ILE A 78 8.02 -9.04 1.93
C ILE A 78 9.32 -9.84 2.11
N LEU A 79 9.30 -10.86 2.97
CA LEU A 79 10.45 -11.73 3.22
C LEU A 79 10.86 -12.53 1.98
N ARG A 80 9.89 -13.08 1.22
CA ARG A 80 10.17 -13.79 -0.05
C ARG A 80 10.82 -12.85 -1.08
N ALA A 81 10.39 -11.60 -1.12
CA ALA A 81 10.99 -10.60 -2.02
C ALA A 81 12.40 -10.19 -1.58
N LYS A 82 12.71 -10.21 -0.29
CA LYS A 82 14.02 -9.78 0.23
C LYS A 82 14.56 -10.73 1.32
N ALA A 83 14.87 -11.96 0.92
CA ALA A 83 15.24 -13.08 1.81
C ALA A 83 16.37 -12.81 2.82
N ASN A 84 17.20 -11.78 2.61
CA ASN A 84 18.34 -11.45 3.46
C ASN A 84 18.17 -10.17 4.31
N TRP A 85 16.98 -9.55 4.32
CA TRP A 85 16.74 -8.34 5.11
C TRP A 85 15.78 -8.61 6.27
N PRO A 86 16.25 -8.56 7.53
CA PRO A 86 15.40 -8.75 8.69
C PRO A 86 14.26 -7.73 8.76
N LEU A 87 13.01 -8.19 8.91
CA LEU A 87 11.82 -7.30 8.94
C LEU A 87 11.82 -6.33 10.12
N ASP A 88 12.48 -6.69 11.23
CA ASP A 88 12.69 -5.85 12.41
C ASP A 88 13.58 -4.62 12.11
N ARG A 89 14.37 -4.66 11.03
CA ARG A 89 15.17 -3.52 10.53
C ARG A 89 14.42 -2.66 9.51
N VAL A 90 13.21 -3.05 9.12
CA VAL A 90 12.34 -2.21 8.29
C VAL A 90 11.59 -1.27 9.22
N SER A 91 11.58 0.03 8.89
CA SER A 91 10.83 1.01 9.67
C SER A 91 9.35 0.60 9.72
N ILE A 92 8.66 0.89 10.83
CA ILE A 92 7.23 0.58 10.98
C ILE A 92 6.42 1.18 9.81
N VAL A 93 6.79 2.40 9.41
CA VAL A 93 6.16 3.12 8.29
C VAL A 93 6.38 2.37 6.97
N ASP A 94 7.62 2.04 6.61
CA ASP A 94 7.90 1.36 5.34
C ASP A 94 7.26 -0.04 5.30
N ARG A 95 7.29 -0.77 6.42
CA ARG A 95 6.65 -2.08 6.53
C ARG A 95 5.14 -1.98 6.30
N ASN A 96 4.46 -1.00 6.89
CA ASN A 96 3.03 -0.81 6.68
C ASN A 96 2.68 -0.32 5.28
N ILE A 97 3.54 0.48 4.64
CA ILE A 97 3.37 0.86 3.23
C ILE A 97 3.51 -0.35 2.30
N LEU A 98 4.48 -1.23 2.57
CA LEU A 98 4.65 -2.47 1.83
C LEU A 98 3.43 -3.39 2.01
N ARG A 99 3.00 -3.63 3.25
CA ARG A 99 1.79 -4.42 3.53
C ARG A 99 0.56 -3.86 2.80
N LEU A 100 0.37 -2.54 2.81
CA LEU A 100 -0.71 -1.88 2.09
C LEU A 100 -0.63 -2.14 0.60
N GLY A 101 0.52 -1.89 -0.03
CA GLY A 101 0.69 -2.12 -1.46
C GLY A 101 0.47 -3.58 -1.85
N ILE A 102 1.00 -4.52 -1.07
CA ILE A 102 0.85 -5.96 -1.32
C ILE A 102 -0.61 -6.39 -1.16
N PHE A 103 -1.29 -5.92 -0.12
CA PHE A 103 -2.71 -6.20 0.08
C PHE A 103 -3.56 -5.72 -1.09
N GLU A 104 -3.29 -4.51 -1.60
CA GLU A 104 -3.99 -4.02 -2.80
C GLU A 104 -3.73 -4.89 -4.04
N LEU A 105 -2.48 -5.33 -4.26
CA LEU A 105 -2.14 -6.21 -5.39
C LEU A 105 -2.82 -7.59 -5.33
N LEU A 106 -3.06 -8.10 -4.13
CA LEU A 106 -3.65 -9.42 -3.90
C LEU A 106 -5.17 -9.38 -3.88
N GLU A 107 -5.75 -8.41 -3.17
CA GLU A 107 -7.17 -8.41 -2.80
C GLU A 107 -7.99 -7.31 -3.49
N GLN A 108 -7.37 -6.22 -3.96
CA GLN A 108 -8.06 -5.08 -4.57
C GLN A 108 -7.89 -5.05 -6.10
N ILE A 109 -8.44 -6.08 -6.76
CA ILE A 109 -8.30 -6.32 -8.21
C ILE A 109 -8.86 -5.20 -9.11
N ASP A 110 -9.69 -4.31 -8.57
CA ASP A 110 -10.23 -3.14 -9.27
C ASP A 110 -9.23 -1.98 -9.33
N VAL A 111 -8.16 -2.02 -8.54
CA VAL A 111 -7.09 -1.02 -8.54
C VAL A 111 -5.99 -1.45 -9.52
N PRO A 112 -5.68 -0.65 -10.56
CA PRO A 112 -4.60 -1.00 -11.48
C PRO A 112 -3.26 -1.09 -10.74
N GLU A 113 -2.46 -2.12 -11.04
CA GLU A 113 -1.15 -2.35 -10.44
C GLU A 113 -0.25 -1.10 -10.44
N ARG A 114 -0.20 -0.38 -11.57
CA ARG A 114 0.56 0.88 -11.69
C ARG A 114 0.12 1.95 -10.68
N VAL A 115 -1.16 2.00 -10.34
CA VAL A 115 -1.68 2.94 -9.34
C VAL A 115 -1.21 2.52 -7.95
N VAL A 116 -1.29 1.24 -7.61
CA VAL A 116 -0.79 0.71 -6.33
C VAL A 116 0.69 1.07 -6.14
N PHE A 117 1.52 0.79 -7.13
CA PHE A 117 2.95 1.12 -7.11
C PHE A 117 3.20 2.61 -6.89
N ASN A 118 2.58 3.47 -7.70
CA ASN A 118 2.74 4.91 -7.59
C ASN A 118 2.35 5.41 -6.19
N GLU A 119 1.22 4.95 -5.64
CA GLU A 119 0.76 5.39 -4.32
C GLU A 119 1.67 4.89 -3.19
N SER A 120 2.18 3.65 -3.25
CA SER A 120 3.15 3.14 -2.27
C SER A 120 4.47 3.94 -2.28
N ILE A 121 4.96 4.31 -3.46
CA ILE A 121 6.19 5.11 -3.61
C ILE A 121 5.97 6.54 -3.12
N GLU A 122 4.83 7.16 -3.45
CA GLU A 122 4.51 8.51 -2.98
C GLU A 122 4.30 8.57 -1.47
N LEU A 123 3.65 7.56 -0.86
CA LEU A 123 3.54 7.46 0.59
C LEU A 123 4.91 7.31 1.24
N SER A 124 5.76 6.42 0.75
CA SER A 124 7.09 6.19 1.34
C SER A 124 7.99 7.41 1.21
N LYS A 125 7.92 8.12 0.08
CA LYS A 125 8.59 9.41 -0.09
C LYS A 125 8.11 10.45 0.90
N ARG A 126 6.80 10.53 1.15
CA ARG A 126 6.21 11.51 2.05
C ARG A 126 6.54 11.27 3.52
N TYR A 127 6.49 10.02 3.96
CA TYR A 127 6.61 9.67 5.39
C TYR A 127 8.01 9.17 5.78
N GLY A 128 8.81 8.70 4.84
CA GLY A 128 10.18 8.19 5.07
C GLY A 128 11.27 8.87 4.24
N GLY A 129 10.91 9.73 3.28
CA GLY A 129 11.86 10.43 2.43
C GLY A 129 12.39 9.60 1.26
N GLU A 130 13.44 10.10 0.62
CA GLU A 130 13.92 9.57 -0.66
C GLU A 130 14.49 8.14 -0.54
N GLU A 131 15.22 7.82 0.54
CA GLU A 131 15.74 6.46 0.75
C GLU A 131 14.63 5.43 0.94
N SER A 132 13.59 5.76 1.72
CA SER A 132 12.40 4.91 1.86
C SER A 132 11.71 4.70 0.52
N SER A 133 11.58 5.74 -0.31
CA SER A 133 10.96 5.59 -1.63
C SER A 133 11.70 4.61 -2.56
N ARG A 134 13.04 4.65 -2.57
CA ARG A 134 13.85 3.70 -3.35
C ARG A 134 13.76 2.29 -2.79
N PHE A 135 13.79 2.16 -1.47
CA PHE A 135 13.66 0.88 -0.79
C PHE A 135 12.29 0.23 -1.10
N VAL A 136 11.20 0.95 -0.89
CA VAL A 136 9.84 0.47 -1.14
C VAL A 136 9.65 0.11 -2.60
N ASN A 137 10.12 0.95 -3.53
CA ASN A 137 10.06 0.62 -4.97
C ASN A 137 10.73 -0.72 -5.28
N GLY A 138 11.96 -0.91 -4.82
CA GLY A 138 12.71 -2.15 -5.08
C GLY A 138 12.06 -3.40 -4.48
N VAL A 139 11.42 -3.29 -3.31
CA VAL A 139 10.68 -4.41 -2.71
C VAL A 139 9.40 -4.68 -3.46
N MET A 140 8.61 -3.66 -3.79
CA MET A 140 7.36 -3.81 -4.54
C MET A 140 7.59 -4.44 -5.91
N ASP A 141 8.62 -4.02 -6.64
CA ASP A 141 9.02 -4.62 -7.93
C ASP A 141 9.25 -6.13 -7.78
N LYS A 142 9.96 -6.53 -6.71
CA LYS A 142 10.29 -7.92 -6.48
C LYS A 142 9.08 -8.73 -5.98
N VAL A 143 8.21 -8.15 -5.16
CA VAL A 143 6.97 -8.80 -4.73
C VAL A 143 6.05 -9.06 -5.93
N ALA A 144 5.88 -8.08 -6.82
CA ALA A 144 5.06 -8.26 -8.02
C ALA A 144 5.58 -9.43 -8.87
N GLN A 145 6.89 -9.57 -9.04
CA GLN A 145 7.46 -10.73 -9.73
C GLN A 145 7.09 -12.06 -9.04
N VAL A 146 7.21 -12.13 -7.70
CA VAL A 146 6.86 -13.35 -6.95
C VAL A 146 5.37 -13.67 -7.09
N ILE A 147 4.49 -12.68 -7.03
CA ILE A 147 3.04 -12.86 -7.24
C ILE A 147 2.75 -13.39 -8.64
N GLN A 148 3.42 -12.85 -9.67
CA GLN A 148 3.28 -13.34 -11.04
C GLN A 148 3.77 -14.78 -11.20
N ASP A 149 4.92 -15.11 -10.60
CA ASP A 149 5.47 -16.47 -10.63
C ASP A 149 4.53 -17.48 -9.96
N GLU A 150 3.90 -17.12 -8.84
CA GLU A 150 2.90 -17.97 -8.16
C GLU A 150 1.61 -18.11 -8.98
N LYS A 151 1.13 -17.03 -9.61
CA LYS A 151 -0.05 -17.09 -10.51
C LYS A 151 0.22 -17.89 -11.77
N ALA A 152 1.45 -17.87 -12.28
CA ALA A 152 1.89 -18.64 -13.44
C ALA A 152 2.20 -20.11 -13.12
N ALA A 153 2.08 -20.53 -11.86
CA ALA A 153 2.42 -21.89 -11.42
C ALA A 153 1.42 -23.04 -11.71
N PRO A 154 0.26 -22.94 -12.41
CA PRO A 154 -0.60 -24.13 -12.57
C PRO A 154 -0.23 -24.97 -13.81
N LEU A 155 -0.20 -26.31 -13.62
CA LEU A 155 -0.11 -27.43 -14.60
C LEU A 155 1.21 -28.23 -14.75
N ARG A 156 2.19 -28.22 -13.84
CA ARG A 156 3.35 -29.16 -13.92
C ARG A 156 3.15 -30.54 -13.25
N GLN A 157 1.97 -30.86 -12.74
CA GLN A 157 1.75 -32.07 -11.93
C GLN A 157 0.90 -33.18 -12.60
N TRP A 158 0.55 -33.08 -13.89
CA TRP A 158 -0.34 -34.07 -14.55
C TRP A 158 0.21 -34.72 -15.83
N GLU A 159 1.46 -34.48 -16.22
CA GLU A 159 2.07 -35.12 -17.41
C GLU A 159 2.98 -36.33 -17.11
N GLU A 160 3.07 -36.80 -15.86
CA GLU A 160 3.93 -37.95 -15.47
C GLU A 160 3.16 -39.12 -14.82
N ARG A 161 1.97 -39.49 -15.32
CA ARG A 161 1.34 -40.77 -14.95
C ARG A 161 0.94 -41.59 -16.18
#